data_AF-A0A1W9Q4A5-F1
#
_entry.id   AF-A0A1W9Q4A5-F1
#
_cell.length_a   1.000
_cell.length_b   1.000
_cell.length_c   1.000
_cell.angle_alpha   90.00
_cell.angle_beta   90.00
_cell.angle_gamma   90.00
#
_symmetry.space_group_name_H-M   'P 1'
#
loop_
_entity.id
_entity.type
_entity.pdbx_description
1 polymer ?
#
loop_
_entity_poly.entity_id
_entity_poly.type
_entity_poly.pdbx_seq_one_letter_code
_entity_poly.pdbx_strand_id
1 'polypeptide(L)'
;MRVTNRQFVNLVARNVNISSQRLLKAQERLATMKRINRPSDDPIGMNRVLEYRRKVASAEQYIRNIDTATIRVEATVCNLEDVHELLRQARDIAASQASANDPTGRITAARQIANIHDQVRDIANTRLGGSYLFAGHATDTRPFPKDKGEIYEGDSGSIETIV
;
A
#
# COMPACT_ATOMS: atom_id res chain seq x y z
N MET A 1 -41.98 -50.47 41.81
CA MET A 1 -40.61 -50.04 41.50
C MET A 1 -40.26 -48.82 42.35
N ARG A 2 -39.26 -48.92 43.25
CA ARG A 2 -38.72 -47.77 43.97
C ARG A 2 -37.77 -47.05 43.03
N VAL A 3 -38.21 -45.95 42.41
CA VAL A 3 -37.29 -45.02 41.75
C VAL A 3 -36.33 -44.55 42.84
N THR A 4 -35.08 -44.97 42.75
CA THR A 4 -34.12 -44.82 43.85
C THR A 4 -33.84 -43.34 44.07
N ASN A 5 -33.92 -42.85 45.31
CA ASN A 5 -33.69 -41.44 45.69
C ASN A 5 -32.38 -40.87 45.08
N ARG A 6 -31.38 -41.75 44.91
CA ARG A 6 -30.09 -41.44 44.26
C ARG A 6 -30.21 -41.12 42.76
N GLN A 7 -31.10 -41.80 42.02
CA GLN A 7 -31.39 -41.48 40.62
C GLN A 7 -32.10 -40.12 40.48
N PHE A 8 -32.99 -39.79 41.41
CA PHE A 8 -33.67 -38.50 41.44
C PHE A 8 -32.70 -37.35 41.73
N VAL A 9 -31.86 -37.48 42.75
CA VAL A 9 -30.80 -36.49 43.06
C VAL A 9 -29.83 -36.32 41.89
N ASN A 10 -29.43 -37.41 41.23
CA ASN A 10 -28.56 -37.35 40.05
C ASN A 10 -29.23 -36.65 38.85
N LEU A 11 -30.53 -36.84 38.65
CA LEU A 11 -31.28 -36.14 37.61
C LEU A 11 -31.36 -34.64 37.88
N VAL A 12 -31.66 -34.24 39.13
CA VAL A 12 -31.69 -32.84 39.54
C VAL A 12 -30.30 -32.20 39.37
N ALA A 13 -29.24 -32.85 39.84
CA ALA A 13 -27.87 -32.35 39.68
C ALA A 13 -27.47 -32.20 38.20
N ARG A 14 -27.87 -33.13 37.33
CA ARG A 14 -27.66 -33.04 35.88
C ARG A 14 -28.41 -31.83 35.29
N ASN A 15 -29.66 -31.63 35.67
CA ASN A 15 -30.47 -30.51 35.19
C ASN A 15 -29.91 -29.15 35.64
N VAL A 16 -29.44 -29.03 36.88
CA VAL A 16 -28.77 -27.83 37.39
C VAL A 16 -27.50 -27.54 36.56
N ASN A 17 -26.66 -28.54 36.34
CA ASN A 17 -25.45 -28.38 35.52
C ASN A 17 -25.77 -27.95 34.09
N ILE A 18 -26.79 -28.53 33.44
CA ILE A 18 -27.24 -28.11 32.10
C ILE A 18 -27.73 -26.66 32.12
N SER A 19 -28.47 -26.24 33.14
CA SER A 19 -28.97 -24.87 33.29
C SER A 19 -27.82 -23.86 33.47
N SER A 20 -26.86 -24.16 34.37
CA SER A 20 -25.67 -23.33 34.57
C SER A 20 -24.84 -23.20 33.29
N GLN A 21 -24.67 -24.27 32.51
CA GLN A 21 -24.00 -24.19 31.20
C GLN A 21 -24.73 -23.31 30.19
N ARG A 22 -26.07 -23.35 30.15
CA ARG A 22 -26.87 -22.47 29.28
C ARG A 22 -26.74 -21.01 29.70
N LEU A 23 -26.75 -20.72 31.00
CA LEU A 23 -26.55 -19.38 31.53
C LEU A 23 -25.17 -18.82 31.16
N LEU A 24 -24.10 -19.62 31.35
CA LEU A 24 -22.74 -19.22 30.98
C LEU A 24 -22.63 -18.91 29.48
N LYS A 25 -23.23 -19.73 28.61
CA LYS A 25 -23.27 -19.45 27.16
C LYS A 25 -24.03 -18.18 26.82
N ALA A 26 -25.14 -17.89 27.51
CA ALA A 26 -25.90 -16.66 27.30
C ALA A 26 -25.10 -15.43 27.76
N GLN A 27 -24.44 -15.51 28.92
CA GLN A 27 -23.54 -14.47 29.42
C GLN A 27 -22.35 -14.24 28.47
N GLU A 28 -21.75 -15.28 27.91
CA GLU A 28 -20.68 -15.17 26.91
C GLU A 28 -21.17 -14.45 25.64
N ARG A 29 -22.35 -14.80 25.13
CA ARG A 29 -22.94 -14.12 23.97
C ARG A 29 -23.28 -12.65 24.26
N LEU A 30 -23.73 -12.33 25.46
CA LEU A 30 -23.97 -10.95 25.88
C LEU A 30 -22.66 -10.16 25.97
N ALA A 31 -21.64 -10.72 26.61
CA ALA A 31 -20.34 -10.06 26.78
C ALA A 31 -19.61 -9.84 25.44
N THR A 32 -19.70 -10.81 24.53
CA THR A 32 -19.04 -10.73 23.21
C THR A 32 -19.88 -10.03 22.15
N MET A 33 -21.18 -9.86 22.40
CA MET A 33 -22.19 -9.44 21.41
C MET A 33 -22.19 -10.29 20.12
N LYS A 34 -21.67 -11.52 20.20
CA LYS A 34 -21.55 -12.43 19.05
C LYS A 34 -22.47 -13.62 19.23
N ARG A 35 -23.21 -13.96 18.18
CA ARG A 35 -24.05 -15.17 18.13
C ARG A 35 -23.21 -16.45 18.13
N ILE A 36 -22.08 -16.43 17.41
CA ILE A 36 -21.15 -17.55 17.24
C ILE A 36 -19.80 -17.13 17.81
N ASN A 37 -19.38 -17.77 18.90
CA ASN A 37 -18.08 -17.50 19.53
C ASN A 37 -17.06 -18.57 19.18
N ARG A 38 -17.50 -19.82 19.03
CA ARG A 38 -16.65 -20.97 18.77
C ARG A 38 -17.19 -21.78 17.59
N PRO A 39 -16.33 -22.48 16.83
CA PRO A 39 -16.79 -23.36 15.75
C PRO A 39 -17.78 -24.44 16.22
N SER A 40 -17.67 -24.86 17.49
CA SER A 40 -18.60 -25.82 18.11
C SER A 40 -20.03 -25.30 18.30
N ASP A 41 -20.24 -23.98 18.28
CA ASP A 41 -21.58 -23.39 18.48
C ASP A 41 -22.45 -23.50 17.22
N ASP A 42 -21.84 -23.33 16.04
CA ASP A 42 -22.48 -23.41 14.72
C ASP A 42 -21.37 -23.57 13.66
N PRO A 43 -20.98 -24.80 13.28
CA PRO A 43 -19.90 -25.02 12.31
C PRO A 43 -20.22 -24.43 10.93
N ILE A 44 -21.49 -24.50 10.51
CA ILE A 44 -21.96 -24.00 9.21
C ILE A 44 -21.94 -22.47 9.20
N GLY A 45 -22.47 -21.84 10.26
CA GLY A 45 -22.43 -20.40 10.45
C GLY A 45 -21.01 -19.87 10.59
N MET A 46 -20.13 -20.59 11.29
CA MET A 46 -18.73 -20.21 11.46
C MET A 46 -17.99 -20.19 10.12
N ASN A 47 -18.23 -21.16 9.23
CA ASN A 47 -17.63 -21.15 7.89
C ASN A 47 -17.98 -19.87 7.11
N ARG A 48 -19.25 -19.45 7.15
CA ARG A 48 -19.68 -18.18 6.52
C ARG A 48 -19.02 -16.97 7.17
N VAL A 49 -18.94 -16.92 8.50
CA VAL A 49 -18.25 -15.84 9.22
C VAL A 49 -16.77 -15.75 8.81
N LEU A 50 -16.07 -16.88 8.72
CA LEU A 50 -14.67 -16.91 8.28
C LEU A 50 -14.51 -16.50 6.81
N GLU A 51 -15.43 -16.90 5.94
CA GLU A 51 -15.44 -16.44 4.55
C GLU A 51 -15.61 -14.92 4.46
N TYR A 52 -16.57 -14.34 5.17
CA TYR A 52 -16.76 -12.90 5.19
C TYR A 52 -15.55 -12.17 5.79
N ARG A 53 -14.97 -12.68 6.87
CA ARG A 53 -13.74 -12.09 7.43
C ARG A 53 -12.58 -12.10 6.44
N ARG A 54 -12.41 -13.18 5.68
CA ARG A 54 -11.41 -13.22 4.60
C ARG A 54 -11.70 -12.18 3.53
N LYS A 55 -12.95 -12.07 3.07
CA LYS A 55 -13.35 -11.06 2.08
C LYS A 55 -13.09 -9.63 2.57
N VAL A 56 -13.40 -9.33 3.83
CA VAL A 56 -13.12 -8.03 4.44
C VAL A 56 -11.61 -7.78 4.52
N ALA A 57 -10.82 -8.75 4.99
CA ALA A 57 -9.38 -8.61 5.07
C ALA A 57 -8.72 -8.39 3.68
N SER A 58 -9.19 -9.10 2.65
CA SER A 58 -8.76 -8.88 1.27
C SER A 58 -9.16 -7.48 0.76
N ALA A 59 -10.40 -7.04 1.02
CA ALA A 59 -10.84 -5.71 0.64
C ALA A 59 -10.03 -4.60 1.33
N GLU A 60 -9.72 -4.75 2.62
CA GLU A 60 -8.83 -3.84 3.34
C GLU A 60 -7.41 -3.83 2.77
N GLN A 61 -6.90 -4.99 2.33
CA GLN A 61 -5.61 -5.05 1.64
C GLN A 61 -5.65 -4.32 0.29
N TYR A 62 -6.73 -4.48 -0.48
CA TYR A 62 -6.89 -3.75 -1.74
C TYR A 62 -6.93 -2.24 -1.53
N ILE A 63 -7.62 -1.77 -0.49
CA ILE A 63 -7.65 -0.34 -0.14
C ILE A 63 -6.22 0.15 0.17
N ARG A 64 -5.46 -0.57 1.01
CA ARG A 64 -4.05 -0.22 1.30
C ARG A 64 -3.17 -0.20 0.05
N ASN A 65 -3.36 -1.17 -0.85
CA ASN A 65 -2.63 -1.24 -2.12
C ASN A 65 -2.97 -0.04 -3.02
N ILE A 66 -4.25 0.33 -3.08
CA ILE A 66 -4.73 1.51 -3.83
C ILE A 66 -4.13 2.79 -3.24
N ASP A 67 -4.17 2.96 -1.92
CA ASP A 67 -3.61 4.15 -1.26
C ASP A 67 -2.11 4.29 -1.56
N THR A 68 -1.37 3.18 -1.51
CA THR A 68 0.06 3.15 -1.85
C THR A 68 0.30 3.50 -3.33
N ALA A 69 -0.54 2.99 -4.23
CA ALA A 69 -0.45 3.30 -5.65
C ALA A 69 -0.78 4.78 -5.93
N THR A 70 -1.80 5.33 -5.27
CA THR A 70 -2.20 6.74 -5.37
C THR A 70 -1.05 7.65 -4.94
N ILE A 71 -0.47 7.40 -3.76
CA ILE A 71 0.69 8.17 -3.27
C ILE A 71 1.84 8.15 -4.27
N ARG A 72 2.10 6.98 -4.89
CA ARG A 72 3.15 6.84 -5.89
C ARG A 72 2.84 7.63 -7.16
N VAL A 73 1.60 7.61 -7.64
CA VAL A 73 1.18 8.37 -8.82
C VAL A 73 1.27 9.88 -8.55
N GLU A 74 0.76 10.35 -7.41
CA GLU A 74 0.82 11.76 -7.02
C GLU A 74 2.26 12.27 -6.94
N ALA A 75 3.16 11.51 -6.29
CA ALA A 75 4.58 11.84 -6.26
C ALA A 75 5.22 11.87 -7.66
N THR A 76 4.78 10.97 -8.56
CA THR A 76 5.27 10.94 -9.94
C THR A 76 4.81 12.18 -10.71
N VAL A 77 3.54 12.55 -10.59
CA VAL A 77 2.97 13.73 -11.25
C VAL A 77 3.67 15.00 -10.77
N CYS A 78 3.81 15.18 -9.45
CA CYS A 78 4.48 16.35 -8.88
C CYS A 78 5.94 16.48 -9.39
N ASN A 79 6.70 15.39 -9.40
CA ASN A 79 8.06 15.41 -9.93
C ASN A 79 8.10 15.69 -11.45
N LEU A 80 7.11 15.22 -12.22
CA LEU A 80 7.01 15.51 -13.66
C LEU A 80 6.62 16.98 -13.93
N GLU A 81 5.81 17.59 -13.07
CA GLU A 81 5.49 19.02 -13.14
C GLU A 81 6.76 19.87 -12.91
N ASP A 82 7.59 19.50 -11.94
CA ASP A 82 8.88 20.17 -11.70
C ASP A 82 9.81 20.04 -12.91
N VAL A 83 9.91 18.83 -13.50
CA VAL A 83 10.68 18.62 -14.74
C VAL A 83 10.10 19.44 -15.90
N HIS A 84 8.78 19.53 -16.02
CA HIS A 84 8.14 20.32 -17.06
C HIS A 84 8.52 21.81 -16.96
N GLU A 85 8.50 22.37 -15.76
CA GLU A 85 8.88 23.77 -15.53
C GLU A 85 10.36 24.01 -15.83
N LEU A 86 11.24 23.09 -15.42
CA LEU A 86 12.66 23.14 -15.76
C LEU A 86 12.91 23.11 -17.28
N LEU A 87 12.21 22.23 -18.01
CA LEU A 87 12.31 22.16 -19.46
C LEU A 87 11.76 23.42 -20.14
N ARG A 88 10.71 24.03 -19.59
CA ARG A 88 10.19 25.33 -20.06
C ARG A 88 11.25 26.42 -19.92
N GLN A 89 11.91 26.50 -18.76
CA GLN A 89 13.01 27.45 -18.53
C GLN A 89 14.18 27.22 -19.49
N ALA A 90 14.57 25.96 -19.70
CA ALA A 90 15.64 25.62 -20.65
C ALA A 90 15.30 26.07 -22.08
N ARG A 91 14.04 25.88 -22.51
CA ARG A 91 13.54 26.32 -23.81
C ARG A 91 13.58 27.85 -23.94
N ASP A 92 13.16 28.58 -22.91
CA ASP A 92 13.15 30.04 -22.91
C ASP A 92 14.59 30.60 -22.99
N ILE A 93 15.54 30.00 -22.25
CA ILE A 93 16.96 30.34 -22.34
C ILE A 93 17.48 30.08 -23.76
N ALA A 94 17.19 28.91 -24.34
CA ALA A 94 17.61 28.58 -25.70
C ALA A 94 17.03 29.54 -26.75
N ALA A 95 15.75 29.89 -26.64
CA ALA A 95 15.08 30.85 -27.52
C ALA A 95 15.70 32.26 -27.41
N SER A 96 16.05 32.70 -26.19
CA SER A 96 16.69 34.01 -25.97
C SER A 96 18.04 34.14 -26.69
N GLN A 97 18.77 33.03 -26.86
CA GLN A 97 20.08 33.02 -27.50
C GLN A 97 20.03 32.74 -29.01
N ALA A 98 18.88 32.36 -29.56
CA ALA A 98 18.72 32.06 -30.99
C ALA A 98 19.06 33.26 -31.88
N SER A 99 18.69 34.47 -31.43
CA SER A 99 18.97 35.74 -32.12
C SER A 99 20.18 36.48 -31.55
N ALA A 100 20.84 35.95 -30.51
CA ALA A 100 21.95 36.62 -29.85
C ALA A 100 23.25 36.41 -30.63
N ASN A 101 23.94 37.52 -30.93
CA ASN A 101 25.22 37.54 -31.66
C ASN A 101 26.44 37.62 -30.73
N ASP A 102 26.24 37.44 -29.42
CA ASP A 102 27.30 37.45 -28.41
C ASP A 102 27.75 36.01 -28.04
N PRO A 103 29.00 35.63 -28.33
CA PRO A 103 29.55 34.33 -27.95
C PRO A 103 29.59 34.09 -26.44
N THR A 104 29.78 35.14 -25.62
CA THR A 104 29.91 35.00 -24.17
C THR A 104 28.57 34.72 -23.48
N GLY A 105 27.50 35.37 -23.95
CA GLY A 105 26.11 35.06 -23.58
C GLY A 105 25.73 33.62 -23.90
N ARG A 106 26.14 33.10 -25.06
CA ARG A 106 25.88 31.69 -25.46
C ARG A 106 26.56 30.69 -24.53
N ILE A 107 27.81 30.94 -24.11
CA ILE A 107 28.53 30.06 -23.17
C ILE A 107 27.84 30.07 -21.80
N THR A 108 27.36 31.22 -21.34
CA THR A 108 26.67 31.35 -20.05
C THR A 108 25.32 30.62 -20.08
N ALA A 109 24.55 30.79 -21.15
CA ALA A 109 23.29 30.06 -21.37
C ALA A 109 23.49 28.54 -21.44
N ALA A 110 24.56 28.08 -22.11
CA ALA A 110 24.90 26.66 -22.14
C ALA A 110 25.18 26.08 -20.74
N ARG A 111 25.86 26.84 -19.87
CA ARG A 111 26.05 26.44 -18.45
C ARG A 111 24.74 26.39 -17.67
N GLN A 112 23.82 27.33 -17.90
CA GLN A 112 22.52 27.32 -17.25
C GLN A 112 21.69 26.09 -17.68
N ILE A 113 21.68 25.77 -18.97
CA ILE A 113 21.01 24.57 -19.49
C ILE A 113 21.65 23.29 -18.92
N ALA A 114 22.98 23.25 -18.79
CA ALA A 114 23.67 22.12 -18.15
C ALA A 114 23.26 21.94 -16.68
N ASN A 115 23.12 23.04 -15.92
CA ASN A 115 22.61 22.98 -14.55
C ASN A 115 21.16 22.47 -14.49
N ILE A 116 20.30 22.93 -15.42
CA ILE A 116 18.92 22.44 -15.51
C ILE A 116 18.88 20.94 -15.82
N HIS A 117 19.75 20.47 -16.72
CA HIS A 117 19.89 19.06 -17.02
C HIS A 117 20.26 18.24 -15.76
N ASP A 118 21.21 18.73 -14.97
CA ASP A 118 21.60 18.07 -13.71
C ASP A 118 20.46 18.06 -12.68
N GLN A 119 19.67 19.13 -12.61
CA GLN A 119 18.47 19.18 -11.75
C GLN A 119 17.41 18.16 -12.18
N VAL A 120 17.12 18.06 -13.48
CA VAL A 120 16.19 17.05 -14.02
C VAL A 120 16.68 15.64 -13.70
N ARG A 121 17.99 15.40 -13.80
CA ARG A 121 18.61 14.11 -13.46
C ARG A 121 18.49 13.79 -11.97
N ASP A 122 18.63 14.78 -11.10
CA ASP A 122 18.47 14.59 -9.66
C ASP A 122 16.98 14.29 -9.32
N ILE A 123 16.02 14.97 -9.96
CA ILE A 123 14.57 14.67 -9.83
C ILE A 123 14.27 13.25 -10.32
N ALA A 124 14.85 12.84 -11.45
CA ALA A 124 14.68 11.50 -12.00
C ALA A 124 15.25 10.39 -11.08
N ASN A 125 16.13 10.74 -10.15
CA ASN A 125 16.68 9.85 -9.13
C ASN A 125 15.96 9.96 -7.77
N THR A 126 14.77 10.58 -7.72
CA THR A 126 14.00 10.72 -6.48
C THR A 126 13.56 9.36 -5.94
N ARG A 127 13.60 9.23 -4.61
CA ARG A 127 13.20 8.02 -3.88
C ARG A 127 11.90 8.24 -3.13
N LEU A 128 11.03 7.25 -3.16
CA LEU A 128 9.79 7.17 -2.38
C LEU A 128 9.81 5.88 -1.57
N GLY A 129 9.75 5.99 -0.24
CA GLY A 129 9.72 4.82 0.65
C GLY A 129 10.94 3.89 0.55
N GLY A 130 12.10 4.42 0.13
CA GLY A 130 13.34 3.65 -0.06
C GLY A 130 13.56 3.12 -1.50
N SER A 131 12.51 3.14 -2.34
CA SER A 131 12.56 2.74 -3.75
C SER A 131 12.72 3.93 -4.68
N TYR A 132 13.42 3.77 -5.80
CA TYR A 132 13.46 4.78 -6.86
C TYR A 132 12.13 4.86 -7.61
N LEU A 133 11.61 6.08 -7.77
CA LEU A 133 10.29 6.30 -8.35
C LEU A 133 10.25 5.94 -9.85
N PHE A 134 11.32 6.32 -10.56
CA PHE A 134 11.45 6.20 -12.01
C PHE A 134 12.32 5.02 -12.47
N ALA A 135 12.65 4.06 -11.60
CA ALA A 135 13.50 2.91 -11.94
C ALA A 135 12.74 1.68 -12.48
N GLY A 136 11.45 1.83 -12.78
CA GLY A 136 10.60 0.72 -13.21
C GLY A 136 10.52 -0.37 -12.13
N HIS A 137 10.68 -1.63 -12.52
CA HIS A 137 10.68 -2.79 -11.62
C HIS A 137 11.92 -2.86 -10.71
N ALA A 138 13.08 -2.37 -11.18
CA ALA A 138 14.33 -2.42 -10.44
C ALA A 138 14.42 -1.24 -9.44
N THR A 139 13.59 -1.28 -8.39
CA THR A 139 13.43 -0.18 -7.43
C THR A 139 14.67 0.13 -6.59
N ASP A 140 15.62 -0.80 -6.48
CA ASP A 140 16.84 -0.64 -5.69
C ASP A 140 18.02 -0.05 -6.50
N THR A 141 17.93 -0.07 -7.83
CA THR A 141 18.97 0.47 -8.71
C THR A 141 18.70 1.93 -9.03
N ARG A 142 19.75 2.75 -8.97
CA ARG A 142 19.67 4.16 -9.36
C ARG A 142 19.38 4.25 -10.87
N PRO A 143 18.26 4.86 -11.30
CA PRO A 143 17.86 4.85 -12.71
C PRO A 143 18.79 5.68 -13.60
N PHE A 144 19.33 6.79 -13.09
CA PHE A 144 20.25 7.66 -13.82
C PHE A 144 21.56 7.88 -13.04
N PRO A 145 22.50 6.92 -13.06
CA PRO A 145 23.78 7.05 -12.37
C PRO A 145 24.68 8.12 -13.01
N LYS A 146 25.33 8.95 -12.19
CA LYS A 146 26.18 10.06 -12.67
C LYS A 146 27.40 9.56 -13.45
N ASP A 147 27.90 8.37 -13.12
CA ASP A 147 29.16 7.81 -13.63
C ASP A 147 29.06 7.15 -15.03
N LYS A 148 27.84 6.87 -15.52
CA LYS A 148 27.61 6.18 -16.81
C LYS A 148 26.97 7.07 -17.89
N GLY A 149 26.84 8.37 -17.64
CA GLY A 149 26.15 9.28 -18.58
C GLY A 149 24.63 9.07 -18.60
N GLU A 150 23.98 9.31 -19.74
CA GLU A 150 22.51 9.30 -19.92
C GLU A 150 21.91 7.89 -20.08
N ILE A 151 22.57 6.85 -19.57
CA ILE A 151 22.09 5.47 -19.67
C ILE A 151 21.05 5.23 -18.59
N TYR A 152 19.82 4.93 -19.01
CA TYR A 152 18.77 4.43 -18.12
C TYR A 152 19.09 2.98 -17.73
N GLU A 153 19.28 2.74 -16.43
CA GLU A 153 19.53 1.39 -15.89
C GLU A 153 18.33 0.81 -15.14
N GLY A 154 17.18 1.50 -15.14
CA GLY A 154 15.94 0.93 -14.64
C GLY A 154 15.42 -0.16 -15.59
N ASP A 155 14.76 -1.18 -15.03
CA ASP A 155 14.15 -2.22 -15.85
C ASP A 155 12.89 -1.70 -16.57
N SER A 156 12.53 -2.36 -17.67
CA SER A 156 11.30 -2.19 -18.44
C SER A 156 10.09 -2.98 -17.89
N GLY A 157 10.29 -3.77 -16.83
CA GLY A 157 9.24 -4.56 -16.19
C GLY A 157 8.14 -3.74 -15.51
N SER A 158 6.93 -4.31 -15.45
CA SER A 158 5.81 -3.75 -14.70
C SER A 158 5.91 -4.06 -13.21
N ILE A 159 5.48 -3.12 -12.38
CA ILE A 159 5.31 -3.34 -10.94
C ILE A 159 3.94 -4.00 -10.75
N GLU A 160 3.94 -5.31 -10.55
CA GLU A 160 2.75 -6.04 -10.15
C GLU A 160 2.59 -5.92 -8.63
N THR A 161 1.67 -5.06 -8.19
CA THR A 161 1.20 -5.11 -6.82
C THR A 161 0.28 -6.32 -6.69
N ILE A 162 0.70 -7.31 -5.91
CA ILE A 162 -0.09 -8.53 -5.68
C ILE A 162 -1.47 -8.14 -5.11
N VAL A 163 -2.50 -8.56 -5.83
CA VAL A 163 -3.90 -8.64 -5.40
C VAL A 163 -4.06 -9.90 -4.54
#